data_AF-A0A8T6M2N7-F1
#
_entry.id   AF-A0A8T6M2N7-F1
#
_cell.length_a   1.000
_cell.length_b   1.000
_cell.length_c   1.000
_cell.angle_alpha   90.00
_cell.angle_beta   90.00
_cell.angle_gamma   90.00
#
_symmetry.space_group_name_H-M   'P 1'
#
loop_
_entity.id
_entity.type
_entity.pdbx_description
1 polymer ?
#
loop_
_entity_poly.entity_id
_entity_poly.type
_entity_poly.pdbx_seq_one_letter_code
_entity_poly.pdbx_strand_id
1 'polypeptide(L)'
;MEEEKNVKKLSATQIRTNERKARVKELILQKMSIEDIAKDLELTPNTIVNYIQRLLTDNASLDVTYIKESVEGYNDIARAFEKLGSEKIGPIYAEFGGNVEYADISLVKVLMLAK
;
A
#
# COMPACT_ATOMS: atom_id res chain seq x y z
N MET A 1 34.42 25.81 9.50
CA MET A 1 33.37 25.31 8.61
C MET A 1 32.81 24.08 9.30
N GLU A 2 31.85 24.27 10.18
CA GLU A 2 31.25 23.18 10.95
C GLU A 2 29.87 22.86 10.37
N GLU A 3 29.71 21.58 10.04
CA GLU A 3 28.46 20.93 9.70
C GLU A 3 27.47 21.07 10.86
N GLU A 4 26.34 21.71 10.62
CA GLU A 4 25.11 21.37 11.32
C GLU A 4 24.07 20.94 10.29
N LYS A 5 24.14 19.67 9.91
CA LYS A 5 22.99 18.97 9.33
C LYS A 5 21.88 19.01 10.38
N ASN A 6 20.92 19.90 10.17
CA ASN A 6 19.65 19.94 10.89
C ASN A 6 18.86 18.64 10.63
N VAL A 7 19.24 17.56 11.31
CA VAL A 7 18.50 16.29 11.29
C VAL A 7 17.30 16.48 12.21
N LYS A 8 16.14 16.82 11.65
CA LYS A 8 14.87 16.80 12.39
C LYS A 8 14.74 15.45 13.11
N LYS A 9 14.78 15.47 14.46
CA LYS A 9 14.48 14.29 15.28
C LYS A 9 13.03 13.85 14.98
N LEU A 10 12.87 12.61 14.55
CA LEU A 10 11.56 11.99 14.36
C LEU A 10 10.86 11.84 15.71
N SER A 11 9.54 12.04 15.72
CA SER A 11 8.71 11.76 16.90
C SER A 11 8.62 10.26 17.19
N ALA A 12 8.33 9.89 18.44
CA ALA A 12 8.16 8.49 18.84
C ALA A 12 7.12 7.74 17.98
N THR A 13 6.05 8.43 17.56
CA THR A 13 5.02 7.88 16.67
C THR A 13 5.54 7.61 15.26
N GLN A 14 6.38 8.51 14.73
CA GLN A 14 7.00 8.34 13.41
C GLN A 14 8.01 7.19 13.41
N ILE A 15 8.79 7.04 14.49
CA ILE A 15 9.74 5.94 14.66
C ILE A 15 8.99 4.59 14.59
N ARG A 16 7.97 4.40 15.42
CA ARG A 16 7.16 3.17 15.42
C ARG A 16 6.52 2.87 14.07
N THR A 17 6.02 3.90 13.39
CA THR A 17 5.40 3.74 12.06
C THR A 17 6.44 3.28 11.04
N ASN A 18 7.67 3.81 11.10
CA ASN A 18 8.74 3.41 10.20
C ASN A 18 9.24 1.99 10.50
N GLU A 19 9.33 1.60 11.77
CA GLU A 19 9.66 0.23 12.16
C GLU A 19 8.62 -0.76 11.64
N ARG A 20 7.33 -0.46 11.81
CA ARG A 20 6.23 -1.28 11.27
C ARG A 20 6.27 -1.36 9.74
N LYS A 21 6.52 -0.23 9.06
CA LYS A 21 6.69 -0.21 7.60
C LYS A 21 7.87 -1.08 7.14
N ALA A 22 8.98 -1.06 7.88
CA ALA A 22 10.15 -1.90 7.58
C ALA A 22 9.82 -3.39 7.75
N ARG A 23 9.14 -3.78 8.83
CA ARG A 23 8.68 -5.15 9.04
C ARG A 23 7.76 -5.64 7.92
N VAL A 24 6.77 -4.83 7.52
CA VAL A 24 5.89 -5.16 6.39
C VAL A 24 6.69 -5.39 5.12
N LYS A 25 7.71 -4.56 4.85
CA LYS A 25 8.60 -4.75 3.69
C LYS A 25 9.33 -6.10 3.74
N GLU A 26 9.87 -6.49 4.89
CA GLU A 26 10.56 -7.78 5.04
C GLU A 26 9.64 -8.96 4.70
N LEU A 27 8.40 -8.93 5.18
CA LEU A 27 7.43 -10.00 4.94
C LEU A 27 6.93 -10.02 3.49
N ILE A 28 6.85 -8.85 2.83
CA ILE A 28 6.56 -8.77 1.39
C ILE A 28 7.67 -9.40 0.56
N LEU A 29 8.93 -9.17 0.94
CA LEU A 29 10.08 -9.79 0.26
C LEU A 29 10.08 -11.32 0.43
N GLN A 30 9.43 -11.84 1.48
CA GLN A 30 9.17 -13.27 1.67
C GLN A 30 7.92 -13.77 0.91
N LYS A 31 7.25 -12.90 0.15
CA LYS A 31 6.02 -13.17 -0.60
C LYS A 31 4.85 -13.64 0.26
N MET A 32 4.79 -13.20 1.52
CA MET A 32 3.65 -13.49 2.38
C MET A 32 2.40 -12.74 1.91
N SER A 33 1.23 -13.37 2.08
CA SER A 33 -0.07 -12.76 1.77
C SER A 33 -0.37 -11.58 2.71
N ILE A 34 -1.22 -10.66 2.28
CA ILE A 34 -1.64 -9.52 3.13
C ILE A 34 -2.27 -10.03 4.43
N GLU A 35 -3.05 -11.09 4.37
CA GLU A 35 -3.71 -11.68 5.54
C GLU A 35 -2.72 -12.29 6.52
N ASP A 36 -1.70 -12.99 6.04
CA ASP A 36 -0.69 -13.59 6.91
C ASP A 36 0.20 -12.53 7.54
N ILE A 37 0.56 -11.47 6.79
CA ILE A 37 1.30 -10.32 7.32
C ILE A 37 0.48 -9.62 8.41
N ALA A 38 -0.82 -9.44 8.17
CA ALA A 38 -1.72 -8.82 9.13
C ALA A 38 -1.78 -9.62 10.45
N LYS A 39 -1.88 -10.95 10.35
CA LYS A 39 -1.85 -11.86 11.50
C LYS A 39 -0.51 -11.83 12.23
N ASP A 40 0.61 -11.92 11.52
CA ASP A 40 1.96 -11.93 12.10
C ASP A 40 2.26 -10.64 12.89
N LEU A 41 1.81 -9.50 12.36
CA LEU A 41 2.07 -8.19 12.97
C LEU A 41 0.98 -7.71 13.93
N GLU A 42 -0.09 -8.49 14.12
CA GLU A 42 -1.29 -8.13 14.89
C GLU A 42 -1.93 -6.82 14.40
N LEU A 43 -2.06 -6.68 13.07
CA LEU A 43 -2.62 -5.52 12.38
C LEU A 43 -3.83 -5.92 11.54
N THR A 44 -4.60 -4.95 11.07
CA THR A 44 -5.67 -5.22 10.10
C THR A 44 -5.09 -5.33 8.68
N PRO A 45 -5.70 -6.12 7.78
CA PRO A 45 -5.32 -6.16 6.37
C PRO A 45 -5.25 -4.77 5.73
N ASN A 46 -6.25 -3.92 5.99
CA ASN A 46 -6.27 -2.52 5.54
C ASN A 46 -5.04 -1.72 6.03
N THR A 47 -4.57 -1.94 7.26
CA THR A 47 -3.33 -1.30 7.75
C THR A 47 -2.11 -1.76 6.96
N ILE A 48 -2.02 -3.05 6.62
CA ILE A 48 -0.95 -3.60 5.78
C ILE A 48 -1.00 -3.00 4.37
N VAL A 49 -2.19 -2.89 3.78
CA VAL A 49 -2.42 -2.24 2.49
C VAL A 49 -1.89 -0.80 2.50
N ASN A 50 -2.20 -0.03 3.54
CA ASN A 50 -1.69 1.33 3.71
C ASN A 50 -0.16 1.38 3.78
N TYR A 51 0.49 0.41 4.45
CA TYR A 51 1.95 0.31 4.48
C TYR A 51 2.53 -0.06 3.11
N ILE A 52 1.92 -1.01 2.39
CA ILE A 52 2.31 -1.38 1.01
C ILE A 52 2.24 -0.18 0.08
N GLN A 53 1.14 0.58 0.14
CA GLN A 53 0.95 1.79 -0.65
C GLN A 53 2.09 2.79 -0.41
N ARG A 54 2.44 3.03 0.86
CA ARG A 54 3.55 3.92 1.23
C ARG A 54 4.90 3.37 0.75
N LEU A 55 5.14 2.07 0.91
CA LEU A 55 6.38 1.42 0.47
C LEU A 55 6.60 1.56 -1.04
N LEU A 56 5.54 1.36 -1.84
CA LEU A 56 5.60 1.49 -3.29
C LEU A 56 5.72 2.95 -3.74
N THR A 57 5.11 3.89 -2.99
CA THR A 57 5.29 5.33 -3.23
C THR A 57 6.74 5.76 -2.93
N ASP A 58 7.33 5.26 -1.84
CA ASP A 58 8.70 5.59 -1.43
C ASP A 58 9.76 4.85 -2.26
N ASN A 59 9.44 3.67 -2.78
CA ASN A 59 10.37 2.81 -3.50
C ASN A 59 9.63 1.95 -4.55
N ALA A 60 9.66 2.42 -5.79
CA ALA A 60 8.92 1.83 -6.90
C ALA A 60 9.40 0.43 -7.35
N SER A 61 10.52 -0.08 -6.82
CA SER A 61 11.11 -1.36 -7.26
C SER A 61 10.72 -2.58 -6.41
N LEU A 62 9.79 -2.44 -5.46
CA LEU A 62 9.31 -3.58 -4.66
C LEU A 62 8.42 -4.49 -5.52
N ASP A 63 8.80 -5.75 -5.70
CA ASP A 63 7.97 -6.73 -6.39
C ASP A 63 6.76 -7.09 -5.52
N VAL A 64 5.61 -6.60 -5.95
CA VAL A 64 4.29 -6.79 -5.32
C VAL A 64 3.32 -7.46 -6.27
N THR A 65 3.81 -8.04 -7.36
CA THR A 65 2.97 -8.64 -8.41
C THR A 65 2.11 -9.78 -7.86
N TYR A 66 2.68 -10.56 -6.94
CA TYR A 66 2.00 -11.68 -6.27
C TYR A 66 0.81 -11.21 -5.40
N ILE A 67 0.80 -9.95 -4.94
CA ILE A 67 -0.28 -9.41 -4.12
C ILE A 67 -1.56 -9.22 -4.94
N LYS A 68 -1.46 -9.04 -6.26
CA LYS A 68 -2.62 -8.86 -7.15
C LYS A 68 -3.65 -9.98 -6.98
N GLU A 69 -3.18 -11.21 -6.77
CA GLU A 69 -4.03 -12.39 -6.58
C GLU A 69 -4.71 -12.44 -5.21
N SER A 70 -4.19 -11.70 -4.22
CA SER A 70 -4.77 -11.60 -2.87
C SER A 70 -5.79 -10.47 -2.73
N VAL A 71 -5.92 -9.60 -3.73
CA VAL A 71 -6.88 -8.49 -3.70
C VAL A 71 -8.19 -8.94 -4.32
N GLU A 72 -9.22 -9.09 -3.48
CA GLU A 72 -10.57 -9.39 -3.94
C GLU A 72 -11.06 -8.28 -4.88
N GLY A 73 -11.59 -8.66 -6.05
CA GLY A 73 -12.07 -7.70 -7.04
C GLY A 73 -10.98 -6.89 -7.77
N TYR A 74 -9.70 -7.28 -7.70
CA TYR A 74 -8.59 -6.58 -8.38
C TYR A 74 -8.92 -6.23 -9.83
N ASN A 75 -9.38 -7.21 -10.61
CA ASN A 75 -9.64 -7.05 -12.04
C ASN A 75 -10.77 -6.06 -12.30
N ASP A 76 -11.81 -6.04 -11.45
CA ASP A 76 -12.93 -5.14 -11.62
C ASP A 76 -12.50 -3.70 -11.31
N ILE A 77 -11.75 -3.51 -10.22
CA ILE A 77 -11.20 -2.20 -9.86
C ILE A 77 -10.21 -1.70 -10.92
N ALA A 78 -9.36 -2.58 -11.44
CA ALA A 78 -8.41 -2.24 -12.50
C ALA A 78 -9.12 -1.80 -13.79
N ARG A 79 -10.18 -2.51 -14.20
CA ARG A 79 -11.03 -2.11 -15.33
C ARG A 79 -11.70 -0.76 -15.10
N ALA A 80 -12.14 -0.47 -13.88
CA ALA A 80 -12.70 0.84 -13.54
C ALA A 80 -11.67 1.95 -13.70
N PHE A 81 -10.41 1.71 -13.32
CA PHE A 81 -9.29 2.63 -13.58
C PHE A 81 -9.02 2.83 -15.08
N GLU A 82 -9.06 1.76 -15.88
CA GLU A 82 -8.90 1.87 -17.34
C GLU A 82 -10.05 2.64 -18.02
N LYS A 83 -11.28 2.46 -17.54
CA LYS A 83 -12.49 3.10 -18.08
C LYS A 83 -12.61 4.58 -17.68
N LEU A 84 -12.37 4.90 -16.41
CA LEU A 84 -12.61 6.24 -15.83
C LEU A 84 -11.35 7.11 -15.76
N GLY A 85 -10.17 6.51 -15.98
CA GLY A 85 -8.87 7.16 -15.86
C GLY A 85 -8.23 6.95 -14.49
N SER A 86 -6.90 6.91 -14.46
CA SER A 86 -6.08 6.52 -13.29
C SER A 86 -5.99 7.56 -12.17
N GLU A 87 -6.56 8.75 -12.35
CA GLU A 87 -6.23 9.90 -11.51
C GLU A 87 -7.05 9.95 -10.21
N LYS A 88 -8.36 9.64 -10.26
CA LYS A 88 -9.28 9.91 -9.13
C LYS A 88 -9.91 8.62 -8.58
N ILE A 89 -9.74 8.39 -7.28
CA ILE A 89 -10.32 7.24 -6.54
C ILE A 89 -11.83 7.41 -6.32
N GLY A 90 -12.30 8.65 -6.08
CA GLY A 90 -13.71 8.93 -5.78
C GLY A 90 -14.70 8.44 -6.86
N PRO A 91 -14.48 8.72 -8.16
CA PRO A 91 -15.31 8.19 -9.24
C PRO A 91 -15.36 6.65 -9.29
N ILE A 92 -14.24 5.99 -8.98
CA ILE A 92 -14.17 4.52 -8.95
C ILE A 92 -14.98 3.98 -7.78
N TYR A 93 -14.80 4.54 -6.59
CA TYR A 93 -15.60 4.16 -5.42
C TYR A 93 -17.12 4.32 -5.68
N ALA A 94 -17.52 5.37 -6.40
CA ALA A 94 -18.90 5.60 -6.80
C ALA A 94 -19.42 4.57 -7.83
N GLU A 95 -18.58 4.14 -8.78
CA GLU A 95 -18.92 3.08 -9.77
C GLU A 95 -19.30 1.75 -9.07
N PHE A 96 -18.62 1.44 -7.96
CA PHE A 96 -18.91 0.25 -7.14
C PHE A 96 -20.03 0.45 -6.11
N GLY A 97 -20.68 1.62 -6.08
CA GLY A 97 -21.74 1.93 -5.13
C GLY A 97 -21.30 1.88 -3.67
N GLY A 98 -20.00 2.04 -3.39
CA GLY A 98 -19.43 1.94 -2.05
C GLY A 98 -19.26 0.53 -1.48
N ASN A 99 -19.35 -0.51 -2.31
CA ASN A 99 -19.16 -1.90 -1.88
C ASN A 99 -17.69 -2.36 -1.87
N VAL A 100 -16.75 -1.45 -2.10
CA VAL A 100 -15.30 -1.71 -2.15
C VAL A 100 -14.59 -0.81 -1.15
N GLU A 101 -13.56 -1.30 -0.47
CA GLU A 101 -12.82 -0.45 0.45
C GLU A 101 -11.93 0.55 -0.31
N TYR A 102 -11.81 1.77 0.23
CA TYR A 102 -10.88 2.77 -0.31
C TYR A 102 -9.42 2.28 -0.33
N ALA A 103 -9.07 1.41 0.62
CA ALA A 103 -7.75 0.80 0.71
C ALA A 103 -7.47 -0.11 -0.48
N ASP A 104 -8.44 -0.94 -0.87
CA ASP A 104 -8.31 -1.85 -2.02
C ASP A 104 -8.20 -1.06 -3.31
N ILE A 105 -9.03 -0.03 -3.51
CA ILE A 105 -8.90 0.85 -4.68
C ILE A 105 -7.52 1.51 -4.72
N SER A 106 -7.03 1.99 -3.58
CA SER A 106 -5.70 2.60 -3.48
C SER A 106 -4.58 1.62 -3.77
N LEU A 107 -4.70 0.37 -3.29
CA LEU A 107 -3.73 -0.68 -3.56
C LEU A 107 -3.68 -1.01 -5.05
N VAL A 108 -4.82 -1.27 -5.66
CA VAL A 108 -4.92 -1.57 -7.10
C VAL A 108 -4.29 -0.44 -7.92
N LYS A 109 -4.58 0.83 -7.57
CA LYS A 109 -3.96 1.99 -8.23
C LYS A 109 -2.43 1.90 -8.21
N VAL A 110 -1.85 1.62 -7.06
CA VAL A 110 -0.38 1.57 -6.94
C VAL A 110 0.19 0.32 -7.60
N LEU A 111 -0.50 -0.83 -7.54
CA LEU A 111 -0.13 -2.06 -8.25
C LEU A 111 -0.16 -1.90 -9.78
N MET A 112 -1.04 -1.04 -10.31
CA MET A 112 -1.08 -0.70 -11.74
C MET A 112 0.06 0.25 -12.15
N LEU A 113 0.60 1.04 -11.21
CA LEU A 113 1.69 1.98 -11.45
C LEU A 113 3.08 1.34 -11.23
N ALA A 114 3.17 0.33 -10.37
CA ALA A 114 4.37 -0.48 -10.19
C ALA A 114 4.63 -1.28 -11.47
N LYS A 115 5.74 -0.99 -12.16
CA LYS A 115 6.18 -1.63 -13.42
C LYS A 115 7.25 -2.66 -13.19
#